data_AF-A0A7C6F3Z2-F1
#
_entry.id   AF-A0A7C6F3Z2-F1
#
_cell.length_a   1.000
_cell.length_b   1.000
_cell.length_c   1.000
_cell.angle_alpha   90.00
_cell.angle_beta   90.00
_cell.angle_gamma   90.00
#
_symmetry.space_group_name_H-M   'P 1'
#
loop_
_entity.id
_entity.type
_entity.pdbx_description
1 polymer ?
#
loop_
_entity_poly.entity_id
_entity_poly.type
_entity_poly.pdbx_seq_one_letter_code
_entity_poly.pdbx_strand_id
1 'polypeptide(L)'
;MDGRALPIDGGQRGIRLRSRNGTDEHRRLGLVNGAVFLLLAVIGLLLITGCRRSAPTAVPTSSPLEELGRLPGLRRSNDPRLKEELARIEEERGTPEQLTVILPPPEENVAAVLVELFPKERLEFLVAQTADWLRLMPDQLRAEDRKAAEELIKSFQSQRARLRAGLLRPKCVFPIRFTAGFGANLGFVDQCVLAVQVEGVAANLAISQGDLASAIDSLDVAFRLCGILS
;
A
#
# COMPACT_ATOMS: atom_id res chain seq x y z
N MET A 1 -31.68 30.79 -57.26
CA MET A 1 -30.63 31.72 -56.81
C MET A 1 -29.61 30.85 -56.11
N ASP A 2 -28.70 30.23 -56.85
CA ASP A 2 -27.38 30.74 -57.29
C ASP A 2 -26.36 29.91 -56.49
N GLY A 3 -25.41 29.16 -57.03
CA GLY A 3 -24.83 29.13 -58.36
C GLY A 3 -23.31 29.11 -58.21
N ARG A 4 -22.67 28.02 -58.68
CA ARG A 4 -21.24 27.92 -59.11
C ARG A 4 -20.16 27.97 -58.02
N ALA A 5 -18.96 27.40 -58.17
CA ALA A 5 -18.37 26.43 -59.09
C ALA A 5 -16.96 26.03 -58.53
N LEU A 6 -16.44 24.90 -59.02
CA LEU A 6 -15.09 24.33 -58.83
C LEU A 6 -13.96 25.18 -59.46
N PRO A 7 -12.68 24.84 -59.17
CA PRO A 7 -11.84 24.08 -60.13
C PRO A 7 -11.07 22.94 -59.41
N ILE A 8 -10.75 21.74 -59.93
CA ILE A 8 -10.11 21.19 -61.16
C ILE A 8 -8.66 21.66 -61.42
N ASP A 9 -7.71 20.77 -61.12
CA ASP A 9 -6.47 20.46 -61.88
C ASP A 9 -6.00 19.07 -61.38
N GLY A 10 -5.59 18.05 -62.15
CA GLY A 10 -5.02 17.99 -63.50
C GLY A 10 -3.64 17.29 -63.38
N GLY A 11 -3.49 16.04 -63.85
CA GLY A 11 -2.17 15.40 -63.84
C GLY A 11 -2.11 13.89 -64.03
N GLN A 12 -2.27 13.44 -65.28
CA GLN A 12 -1.96 12.08 -65.75
C GLN A 12 -0.45 11.76 -65.66
N ARG A 13 -0.11 10.47 -65.48
CA ARG A 13 0.80 9.71 -66.39
C ARG A 13 0.84 8.23 -65.98
N GLY A 14 0.41 7.37 -66.90
CA GLY A 14 0.59 5.92 -66.81
C GLY A 14 1.91 5.47 -67.43
N ILE A 15 2.40 4.31 -67.01
CA ILE A 15 3.36 3.48 -67.75
C ILE A 15 2.93 2.01 -67.60
N ARG A 16 2.63 1.38 -68.75
CA ARG A 16 2.48 -0.08 -68.94
C ARG A 16 3.85 -0.76 -68.82
N LEU A 17 3.81 -2.10 -68.71
CA LEU A 17 4.77 -3.15 -69.16
C LEU A 17 4.97 -4.11 -67.98
N ARG A 18 4.93 -5.45 -68.08
CA ARG A 18 4.88 -6.41 -69.18
C ARG A 18 4.67 -7.78 -68.54
N SER A 19 3.74 -8.58 -69.07
CA SER A 19 3.60 -10.00 -68.72
C SER A 19 4.81 -10.80 -69.24
N ARG A 20 5.29 -11.77 -68.44
CA ARG A 20 6.10 -12.89 -68.93
C ARG A 20 5.88 -14.13 -68.06
N ASN A 21 5.20 -15.11 -68.63
CA ASN A 21 5.13 -16.50 -68.17
C ASN A 21 6.53 -17.13 -68.13
N GLY A 22 6.75 -18.08 -67.22
CA GLY A 22 7.92 -18.95 -67.21
C GLY A 22 7.99 -19.83 -65.97
N THR A 23 7.58 -21.07 -66.15
CA THR A 23 7.76 -22.25 -65.29
C THR A 23 9.20 -22.44 -64.80
N ASP A 24 9.40 -22.97 -63.61
CA ASP A 24 10.27 -24.15 -63.44
C ASP A 24 10.18 -24.77 -62.04
N GLU A 25 9.88 -26.08 -62.07
CA GLU A 25 9.88 -27.00 -60.96
C GLU A 25 11.30 -27.29 -60.45
N HIS A 26 11.34 -27.94 -59.29
CA HIS A 26 12.46 -28.75 -58.78
C HIS A 26 13.76 -28.03 -58.45
N ARG A 27 13.87 -27.48 -57.21
CA ARG A 27 15.13 -27.50 -56.42
C ARG A 27 15.08 -26.82 -55.03
N ARG A 28 14.03 -26.92 -54.21
CA ARG A 28 14.06 -26.29 -52.85
C ARG A 28 13.44 -27.09 -51.70
N LEU A 29 13.46 -28.42 -51.76
CA LEU A 29 12.98 -29.27 -50.64
C LEU A 29 13.98 -29.45 -49.48
N GLY A 30 15.17 -28.85 -49.53
CA GLY A 30 16.18 -28.98 -48.45
C GLY A 30 16.38 -27.75 -47.56
N LEU A 31 15.82 -26.58 -47.90
CA LEU A 31 16.14 -25.30 -47.23
C LEU A 31 15.00 -24.73 -46.39
N VAL A 32 13.76 -25.15 -46.64
CA VAL A 32 12.58 -24.60 -45.95
C VAL A 32 12.47 -25.13 -44.52
N ASN A 33 12.84 -26.39 -44.28
CA ASN A 33 12.75 -26.99 -42.93
C ASN A 33 13.78 -26.40 -41.95
N GLY A 34 14.97 -26.01 -42.43
CA GLY A 34 15.98 -25.34 -41.60
C GLY A 34 15.58 -23.92 -41.22
N ALA A 35 14.97 -23.17 -42.13
CA ALA A 35 14.49 -21.82 -41.87
C ALA A 35 13.32 -21.81 -40.88
N VAL A 36 12.40 -22.77 -40.96
CA VAL A 36 11.27 -22.89 -40.02
C VAL A 36 11.75 -23.29 -38.62
N PHE A 37 12.71 -24.21 -38.50
CA PHE A 37 13.29 -24.56 -37.20
C PHE A 37 14.07 -23.40 -36.57
N LEU A 38 14.81 -22.63 -37.36
CA LEU A 38 15.56 -21.47 -36.87
C LEU A 38 14.62 -20.32 -36.46
N LEU A 39 13.52 -20.12 -37.18
CA LEU A 39 12.49 -19.15 -36.82
C LEU A 39 11.75 -19.54 -35.52
N LEU A 40 11.40 -20.82 -35.35
CA LEU A 40 10.79 -21.34 -34.12
C LEU A 40 11.74 -21.26 -32.92
N ALA A 41 13.04 -21.52 -33.12
CA ALA A 41 14.04 -21.38 -32.07
C ALA A 41 14.21 -19.92 -31.63
N VAL A 42 14.18 -18.96 -32.56
CA VAL A 42 14.24 -17.52 -32.26
C VAL A 42 12.96 -17.04 -31.55
N ILE A 43 11.78 -17.49 -31.96
CA ILE A 43 10.51 -17.16 -31.30
C ILE A 43 10.46 -17.77 -29.89
N GLY A 44 10.93 -19.01 -29.72
CA GLY A 44 11.06 -19.65 -28.41
C GLY A 44 12.01 -18.91 -27.48
N LEU A 45 13.15 -18.43 -28.00
CA LEU A 45 14.11 -17.65 -27.22
C LEU A 45 13.54 -16.27 -26.82
N LEU A 46 12.78 -15.62 -27.70
CA LEU A 46 12.11 -14.34 -27.43
C LEU A 46 11.00 -14.45 -26.37
N LEU A 47 10.30 -15.59 -26.29
CA LEU A 47 9.25 -15.83 -25.29
C LEU A 47 9.81 -16.07 -23.87
N ILE A 48 11.07 -16.52 -23.73
CA ILE A 48 11.68 -16.78 -22.42
C ILE A 48 12.33 -15.50 -21.82
N THR A 49 12.62 -14.48 -22.64
CA THR A 49 13.27 -13.23 -22.19
C THR A 49 12.32 -12.14 -21.66
N GLY A 50 11.01 -12.39 -21.55
CA GLY A 50 10.02 -11.30 -21.45
C GLY A 50 9.11 -11.24 -20.22
N CYS A 51 9.18 -12.13 -19.24
CA CYS A 51 8.43 -11.99 -17.98
C CYS A 51 9.38 -11.74 -16.81
N ARG A 52 10.14 -10.65 -16.91
CA ARG A 52 10.78 -10.07 -15.73
C ARG A 52 9.64 -9.49 -14.90
N ARG A 53 9.22 -10.22 -13.86
CA ARG A 53 8.45 -9.66 -12.74
C ARG A 53 9.09 -8.32 -12.42
N SER A 54 8.36 -7.23 -12.65
CA SER A 54 8.74 -5.93 -12.13
C SER A 54 8.97 -6.14 -10.64
N ALA A 55 10.22 -6.07 -10.21
CA ALA A 55 10.52 -5.86 -8.82
C ALA A 55 9.65 -4.67 -8.38
N PRO A 56 9.03 -4.72 -7.19
CA PRO A 56 8.22 -3.62 -6.72
C PRO A 56 9.09 -2.37 -6.82
N THR A 57 8.67 -1.45 -7.68
CA THR A 57 9.34 -0.18 -7.88
C THR A 57 9.49 0.43 -6.49
N ALA A 58 10.73 0.49 -6.00
CA ALA A 58 11.03 1.16 -4.76
C ALA A 58 10.40 2.56 -4.87
N VAL A 59 9.40 2.81 -4.03
CA VAL A 59 8.72 4.11 -3.91
C VAL A 59 9.80 5.19 -3.84
N PRO A 60 9.70 6.28 -4.62
CA PRO A 60 10.75 7.27 -4.71
C PRO A 60 11.15 7.76 -3.31
N THR A 61 12.45 7.72 -3.10
CA THR A 61 13.21 8.11 -1.93
C THR A 61 13.02 9.59 -1.66
N SER A 62 12.51 9.91 -0.46
CA SER A 62 12.25 11.23 0.11
C SER A 62 11.20 12.11 -0.57
N SER A 63 10.10 12.32 0.16
CA SER A 63 9.16 13.41 -0.14
C SER A 63 9.85 14.77 0.08
N PRO A 64 9.38 15.86 -0.55
CA PRO A 64 9.93 17.21 -0.31
C PRO A 64 9.96 17.61 1.17
N LEU A 65 9.01 17.09 1.96
CA LEU A 65 8.97 17.29 3.42
C LEU A 65 10.09 16.51 4.12
N GLU A 66 10.38 15.27 3.71
CA GLU A 66 11.52 14.52 4.23
C GLU A 66 12.86 15.19 3.89
N GLU A 67 12.97 15.84 2.73
CA GLU A 67 14.16 16.61 2.37
C GLU A 67 14.31 17.85 3.27
N LEU A 68 13.23 18.57 3.54
CA LEU A 68 13.23 19.70 4.48
C LEU A 68 13.56 19.27 5.91
N GLY A 69 13.11 18.08 6.34
CA GLY A 69 13.42 17.51 7.65
C GLY A 69 14.91 17.16 7.85
N ARG A 70 15.71 17.10 6.77
CA ARG A 70 17.18 17.00 6.84
C ARG A 70 17.88 18.35 7.03
N LEU A 71 17.10 19.42 7.15
CA LEU A 71 17.54 20.80 7.37
C LEU A 71 18.65 21.25 6.38
N PRO A 72 18.48 21.07 5.05
CA PRO A 72 19.53 21.36 4.06
C PRO A 72 19.95 22.83 4.06
N GLY A 73 19.03 23.75 4.38
CA GLY A 73 19.34 25.17 4.53
C GLY A 73 20.25 25.46 5.73
N LEU A 74 20.03 24.77 6.85
CA LEU A 74 20.88 24.89 8.04
C LEU A 74 22.28 24.30 7.77
N ARG A 75 22.34 23.14 7.12
CA ARG A 75 23.59 22.47 6.75
C ARG A 75 24.42 23.25 5.73
N ARG A 76 23.78 24.09 4.89
CA ARG A 76 24.45 24.97 3.91
C ARG A 76 24.71 26.38 4.45
N SER A 77 24.21 26.72 5.64
CA SER A 77 24.39 28.05 6.23
C SER A 77 25.85 28.28 6.59
N ASN A 78 26.32 29.53 6.42
CA ASN A 78 27.65 29.96 6.87
C ASN A 78 27.61 30.72 8.20
N ASP A 79 26.45 30.86 8.81
CA ASP A 79 26.30 31.50 10.12
C ASP A 79 26.96 30.61 11.22
N PRO A 80 27.96 31.14 11.95
CA PRO A 80 28.67 30.37 12.97
C PRO A 80 27.76 29.94 14.13
N ARG A 81 26.76 30.73 14.52
CA ARG A 81 25.81 30.36 15.59
C ARG A 81 24.97 29.16 15.19
N LEU A 82 24.48 29.14 13.94
CA LEU A 82 23.66 28.04 13.44
C LEU A 82 24.45 26.74 13.29
N LYS A 83 25.75 26.83 12.95
CA LYS A 83 26.63 25.65 12.91
C LYS A 83 26.92 25.11 14.31
N GLU A 84 27.17 25.99 15.28
CA GLU A 84 27.42 25.61 16.66
C GLU A 84 26.19 24.95 17.31
N GLU A 85 25.00 25.50 17.06
CA GLU A 85 23.73 24.90 17.49
C GLU A 85 23.47 23.55 16.84
N LEU A 86 23.70 23.41 15.53
CA LEU A 86 23.56 22.11 14.85
C LEU A 86 24.56 21.08 15.40
N ALA A 87 25.82 21.48 15.60
CA ALA A 87 26.85 20.62 16.18
C ALA A 87 26.49 20.20 17.61
N ARG A 88 25.95 21.12 18.44
CA ARG A 88 25.46 20.79 19.79
C ARG A 88 24.35 19.74 19.75
N ILE A 89 23.36 19.91 18.86
CA ILE A 89 22.26 18.94 18.69
C ILE A 89 22.78 17.58 18.22
N GLU A 90 23.78 17.56 17.33
CA GLU A 90 24.42 16.33 16.85
C GLU A 90 25.24 15.63 17.95
N GLU A 91 25.97 16.40 18.77
CA GLU A 91 26.84 15.92 19.84
C GLU A 91 26.08 15.42 21.08
N GLU A 92 24.94 16.05 21.42
CA GLU A 92 24.03 15.62 22.50
C GLU A 92 23.37 14.25 22.22
N ARG A 93 23.65 13.61 21.07
CA ARG A 93 23.10 12.31 20.62
C ARG A 93 21.57 12.25 20.58
N GLY A 94 20.90 13.38 20.72
CA GLY A 94 19.46 13.53 20.48
C GLY A 94 19.11 13.57 18.99
N THR A 95 20.02 13.11 18.10
CA THR A 95 19.80 13.16 16.66
C THR A 95 18.61 12.28 16.30
N PRO A 96 17.58 12.86 15.67
CA PRO A 96 16.39 12.10 15.33
C PRO A 96 16.68 10.99 14.28
N GLU A 97 17.85 11.01 13.61
CA GLU A 97 18.36 9.87 12.82
C GLU A 97 18.34 8.54 13.60
N GLN A 98 18.65 8.56 14.90
CA GLN A 98 18.67 7.36 15.76
C GLN A 98 17.26 6.82 16.03
N LEU A 99 16.22 7.62 15.80
CA LEU A 99 14.81 7.19 15.85
C LEU A 99 14.36 6.53 14.54
N THR A 100 15.15 6.63 13.46
CA THR A 100 14.87 5.94 12.19
C THR A 100 15.27 4.48 12.30
N VAL A 101 14.40 3.68 12.90
CA VAL A 101 14.60 2.24 12.99
C VAL A 101 14.42 1.62 11.59
N ILE A 102 15.33 0.73 11.20
CA ILE A 102 15.15 -0.08 9.98
C ILE A 102 13.89 -0.92 10.17
N LEU A 103 12.91 -0.74 9.28
CA LEU A 103 11.67 -1.49 9.36
C LEU A 103 11.96 -2.99 9.19
N PRO A 104 11.49 -3.84 10.13
CA PRO A 104 11.55 -5.28 9.95
C PRO A 104 10.71 -5.71 8.74
N PRO A 105 10.96 -6.91 8.20
CA PRO A 105 10.13 -7.48 7.16
C PRO A 105 8.64 -7.50 7.57
N PRO A 106 7.69 -7.26 6.65
CA PRO A 106 6.27 -7.18 6.98
C PRO A 106 5.75 -8.39 7.75
N GLU A 107 6.20 -9.61 7.41
CA GLU A 107 5.85 -10.87 8.05
C GLU A 107 6.27 -10.97 9.52
N GLU A 108 7.28 -10.20 9.94
CA GLU A 108 7.77 -10.14 11.32
C GLU A 108 7.23 -8.92 12.09
N ASN A 109 6.58 -7.98 11.40
CA ASN A 109 6.18 -6.69 11.97
C ASN A 109 4.66 -6.58 12.14
N VAL A 110 4.20 -6.38 13.38
CA VAL A 110 2.78 -6.11 13.70
C VAL A 110 2.30 -4.83 13.02
N ALA A 111 3.13 -3.78 13.00
CA ALA A 111 2.76 -2.48 12.44
C ALA A 111 2.36 -2.55 10.95
N ALA A 112 2.93 -3.51 10.20
CA ALA A 112 2.57 -3.74 8.80
C ALA A 112 1.10 -4.20 8.64
N VAL A 113 0.50 -4.84 9.64
CA VAL A 113 -0.94 -5.15 9.67
C VAL A 113 -1.75 -3.91 10.00
N LEU A 114 -1.32 -3.17 11.01
CA LEU A 114 -2.08 -2.06 11.59
C LEU A 114 -2.21 -0.86 10.65
N VAL A 115 -1.19 -0.56 9.83
CA VAL A 115 -1.22 0.58 8.90
C VAL A 115 -2.32 0.48 7.84
N GLU A 116 -2.83 -0.72 7.56
CA GLU A 116 -3.83 -0.99 6.50
C GLU A 116 -4.93 -1.98 6.95
N LEU A 117 -5.24 -1.98 8.25
CA LEU A 117 -6.21 -2.92 8.82
C LEU A 117 -7.65 -2.59 8.38
N PHE A 118 -7.99 -1.30 8.39
CA PHE A 118 -9.29 -0.75 8.03
C PHE A 118 -9.18 0.23 6.84
N PRO A 119 -10.27 0.44 6.08
CA PRO A 119 -10.30 1.40 4.97
C PRO A 119 -10.04 2.83 5.46
N LYS A 120 -9.04 3.50 4.88
CA LYS A 120 -8.57 4.82 5.31
C LYS A 120 -9.63 5.91 5.11
N GLU A 121 -10.43 5.79 4.06
CA GLU A 121 -11.43 6.78 3.64
C GLU A 121 -12.58 6.91 4.63
N ARG A 122 -12.79 5.89 5.47
CA ARG A 122 -13.89 5.84 6.45
C ARG A 122 -13.40 5.73 7.88
N LEU A 123 -12.10 5.77 8.10
CA LEU A 123 -11.51 5.41 9.39
C LEU A 123 -12.00 6.31 10.53
N GLU A 124 -11.95 7.63 10.34
CA GLU A 124 -12.43 8.61 11.33
C GLU A 124 -13.92 8.44 11.66
N PHE A 125 -14.74 8.21 10.62
CA PHE A 125 -16.17 7.93 10.79
C PHE A 125 -16.39 6.64 11.58
N LEU A 126 -15.64 5.57 11.26
CA LEU A 126 -15.77 4.30 11.95
C LEU A 126 -15.34 4.43 13.41
N VAL A 127 -14.24 5.12 13.71
CA VAL A 127 -13.78 5.41 15.08
C VAL A 127 -14.87 6.16 15.87
N ALA A 128 -15.46 7.20 15.30
CA ALA A 128 -16.54 7.94 15.95
C ALA A 128 -17.76 7.04 16.21
N GLN A 129 -18.15 6.25 15.21
CA GLN A 129 -19.29 5.34 15.30
C GLN A 129 -19.07 4.24 16.36
N THR A 130 -17.87 3.65 16.44
CA THR A 130 -17.57 2.58 17.41
C THR A 130 -17.34 3.11 18.82
N ALA A 131 -16.92 4.37 18.98
CA ALA A 131 -16.77 4.98 20.31
C ALA A 131 -18.09 5.05 21.09
N ASP A 132 -19.21 5.29 20.42
CA ASP A 132 -20.53 5.32 21.08
C ASP A 132 -20.91 3.96 21.67
N TRP A 133 -20.53 2.86 21.03
CA TRP A 133 -20.77 1.50 21.51
C TRP A 133 -20.01 1.17 22.79
N LEU A 134 -18.83 1.77 23.00
CA LEU A 134 -18.05 1.57 24.23
C LEU A 134 -18.63 2.29 25.45
N ARG A 135 -19.52 3.27 25.25
CA ARG A 135 -20.18 3.99 26.36
C ARG A 135 -21.27 3.15 27.01
N LEU A 136 -21.79 2.15 26.31
CA LEU A 136 -22.84 1.27 26.80
C LEU A 136 -22.22 0.22 27.74
N MET A 137 -22.76 0.12 28.95
CA MET A 137 -22.37 -0.94 29.87
C MET A 137 -22.91 -2.30 29.39
N PRO A 138 -22.18 -3.41 29.57
CA PRO A 138 -22.59 -4.73 29.06
C PRO A 138 -23.96 -5.19 29.55
N ASP A 139 -24.32 -4.84 30.79
CA ASP A 139 -25.60 -5.14 31.44
C ASP A 139 -26.76 -4.27 30.94
N GLN A 140 -26.46 -3.16 30.26
CA GLN A 140 -27.43 -2.20 29.72
C GLN A 140 -27.75 -2.43 28.23
N LEU A 141 -27.10 -3.41 27.58
CA LEU A 141 -27.34 -3.73 26.18
C LEU A 141 -28.74 -4.33 25.97
N ARG A 142 -29.64 -3.53 25.38
CA ARG A 142 -30.97 -4.01 24.97
C ARG A 142 -30.82 -5.05 23.86
N ALA A 143 -31.87 -5.82 23.60
CA ALA A 143 -31.82 -6.89 22.59
C ALA A 143 -31.50 -6.33 21.18
N GLU A 144 -32.04 -5.16 20.84
CA GLU A 144 -31.76 -4.47 19.58
C GLU A 144 -30.29 -4.04 19.48
N ASP A 145 -29.76 -3.46 20.55
CA ASP A 145 -28.37 -3.02 20.63
C ASP A 145 -27.41 -4.22 20.52
N ARG A 146 -27.74 -5.35 21.16
CA ARG A 146 -26.96 -6.60 21.03
C ARG A 146 -26.90 -7.10 19.60
N LYS A 147 -28.04 -7.14 18.91
CA LYS A 147 -28.09 -7.58 17.50
C LYS A 147 -27.26 -6.66 16.60
N ALA A 148 -27.35 -5.35 16.79
CA ALA A 148 -26.56 -4.39 16.03
C ALA A 148 -25.05 -4.51 16.35
N ALA A 149 -24.67 -4.75 17.60
CA ALA A 149 -23.28 -5.04 17.98
C ALA A 149 -22.79 -6.35 17.34
N GLU A 150 -23.60 -7.41 17.32
CA GLU A 150 -23.28 -8.68 16.64
C GLU A 150 -23.03 -8.45 15.14
N GLU A 151 -23.90 -7.70 14.47
CA GLU A 151 -23.76 -7.36 13.05
C GLU A 151 -22.49 -6.53 12.79
N LEU A 152 -22.20 -5.56 13.66
CA LEU A 152 -20.98 -4.75 13.61
C LEU A 152 -19.73 -5.62 13.74
N ILE A 153 -19.66 -6.47 14.78
CA ILE A 153 -18.52 -7.37 14.99
C ILE A 153 -18.37 -8.35 13.84
N LYS A 154 -19.48 -8.87 13.30
CA LYS A 154 -19.48 -9.73 12.12
C LYS A 154 -18.88 -9.02 10.91
N SER A 155 -19.21 -7.75 10.69
CA SER A 155 -18.65 -6.95 9.58
C SER A 155 -17.13 -6.76 9.68
N PHE A 156 -16.56 -6.80 10.90
CA PHE A 156 -15.13 -6.66 11.15
C PHE A 156 -14.39 -7.97 11.39
N GLN A 157 -15.03 -9.14 11.25
CA GLN A 157 -14.38 -10.42 11.60
C GLN A 157 -13.08 -10.66 10.81
N SER A 158 -13.03 -10.28 9.53
CA SER A 158 -11.82 -10.46 8.72
C SER A 158 -10.64 -9.63 9.24
N GLN A 159 -10.92 -8.40 9.69
CA GLN A 159 -9.93 -7.49 10.27
C GLN A 159 -9.49 -8.00 11.63
N ARG A 160 -10.44 -8.42 12.49
CA ARG A 160 -10.13 -9.03 13.79
C ARG A 160 -9.23 -10.25 13.66
N ALA A 161 -9.53 -11.15 12.71
CA ALA A 161 -8.69 -12.33 12.46
C ALA A 161 -7.28 -11.95 11.99
N ARG A 162 -7.17 -11.01 11.04
CA ARG A 162 -5.86 -10.51 10.55
C ARG A 162 -5.05 -9.85 11.65
N LEU A 163 -5.70 -9.04 12.49
CA LEU A 163 -5.11 -8.37 13.65
C LEU A 163 -4.56 -9.38 14.65
N ARG A 164 -5.39 -10.34 15.09
CA ARG A 164 -5.01 -11.36 16.07
C ARG A 164 -3.85 -12.22 15.55
N ALA A 165 -3.87 -12.61 14.28
CA ALA A 165 -2.73 -13.29 13.65
C ALA A 165 -1.50 -12.38 13.57
N GLY A 166 -1.68 -11.09 13.30
CA GLY A 166 -0.63 -10.08 13.25
C GLY A 166 0.06 -9.88 14.60
N LEU A 167 -0.69 -9.90 15.71
CA LEU A 167 -0.16 -9.72 17.07
C LEU A 167 0.75 -10.86 17.56
N LEU A 168 0.78 -11.98 16.84
CA LEU A 168 1.73 -13.07 17.10
C LEU A 168 3.12 -12.80 16.54
N ARG A 169 3.29 -11.72 15.77
CA ARG A 169 4.58 -11.36 15.16
C ARG A 169 5.54 -10.82 16.22
N PRO A 170 6.85 -11.10 16.09
CA PRO A 170 7.83 -10.82 17.14
C PRO A 170 8.19 -9.35 17.30
N LYS A 171 7.91 -8.48 16.32
CA LYS A 171 8.34 -7.08 16.33
C LYS A 171 7.17 -6.15 16.06
N CYS A 172 7.21 -4.96 16.65
CA CYS A 172 6.27 -3.88 16.34
C CYS A 172 7.04 -2.57 16.16
N VAL A 173 7.25 -2.17 14.90
CA VAL A 173 7.98 -0.95 14.54
C VAL A 173 7.18 -0.19 13.49
N PHE A 174 6.65 0.97 13.86
CA PHE A 174 5.89 1.81 12.94
C PHE A 174 6.81 2.57 11.97
N PRO A 175 6.33 2.87 10.74
CA PRO A 175 7.10 3.58 9.71
C PRO A 175 7.19 5.09 9.98
N ILE A 176 7.51 5.49 11.22
CA ILE A 176 7.70 6.89 11.59
C ILE A 176 9.16 7.26 11.30
N ARG A 177 9.35 8.25 10.42
CA ARG A 177 10.66 8.82 10.14
C ARG A 177 10.75 10.18 10.79
N PHE A 178 11.85 10.47 11.48
CA PHE A 178 12.05 11.79 12.06
C PHE A 178 12.02 12.92 11.04
N THR A 179 12.51 12.65 9.82
CA THR A 179 12.54 13.62 8.72
C THR A 179 11.15 14.00 8.28
N ALA A 180 10.13 13.20 8.58
CA ALA A 180 8.77 13.52 8.19
C ALA A 180 8.21 14.68 9.03
N GLY A 181 8.69 14.90 10.26
CA GLY A 181 8.24 15.98 11.14
C GLY A 181 6.71 16.05 11.24
N PHE A 182 6.15 17.24 11.01
CA PHE A 182 4.68 17.45 10.94
C PHE A 182 3.99 16.71 9.78
N GLY A 183 4.74 16.27 8.77
CA GLY A 183 4.26 15.45 7.66
C GLY A 183 4.28 13.95 7.94
N ALA A 184 4.63 13.51 9.16
CA ALA A 184 4.58 12.10 9.53
C ALA A 184 3.15 11.56 9.38
N ASN A 185 3.01 10.44 8.67
CA ASN A 185 1.72 9.79 8.55
C ASN A 185 1.43 8.99 9.84
N LEU A 186 0.63 9.58 10.72
CA LEU A 186 0.17 8.98 11.97
C LEU A 186 -1.19 8.28 11.84
N GLY A 187 -1.70 8.08 10.63
CA GLY A 187 -3.02 7.45 10.42
C GLY A 187 -3.12 6.00 10.97
N PHE A 188 -1.99 5.36 11.27
CA PHE A 188 -1.99 4.07 11.98
C PHE A 188 -2.49 4.19 13.43
N VAL A 189 -2.47 5.38 14.04
CA VAL A 189 -3.00 5.60 15.40
C VAL A 189 -4.50 5.36 15.40
N ASP A 190 -5.23 5.96 14.45
CA ASP A 190 -6.68 5.75 14.31
C ASP A 190 -7.02 4.30 13.96
N GLN A 191 -6.15 3.60 13.22
CA GLN A 191 -6.28 2.16 12.97
C GLN A 191 -6.19 1.35 14.26
N CYS A 192 -5.24 1.70 15.15
CA CYS A 192 -5.09 1.05 16.44
C CYS A 192 -6.27 1.38 17.37
N VAL A 193 -6.71 2.65 17.40
CA VAL A 193 -7.88 3.08 18.17
C VAL A 193 -9.12 2.29 17.74
N LEU A 194 -9.40 2.22 16.43
CA LEU A 194 -10.53 1.45 15.93
C LEU A 194 -10.40 -0.04 16.27
N ALA A 195 -9.21 -0.63 16.15
CA ALA A 195 -8.97 -2.02 16.52
C ALA A 195 -9.28 -2.30 17.99
N VAL A 196 -8.81 -1.43 18.90
CA VAL A 196 -9.11 -1.50 20.33
C VAL A 196 -10.61 -1.38 20.57
N GLN A 197 -11.28 -0.42 19.92
CA GLN A 197 -12.72 -0.23 20.08
C GLN A 197 -13.52 -1.44 19.60
N VAL A 198 -13.17 -2.03 18.46
CA VAL A 198 -13.82 -3.24 17.93
C VAL A 198 -13.66 -4.42 18.88
N GLU A 199 -12.46 -4.63 19.45
CA GLU A 199 -12.24 -5.69 20.44
C GLU A 199 -12.96 -5.40 21.76
N GLY A 200 -13.06 -4.14 22.18
CA GLY A 200 -13.85 -3.72 23.34
C GLY A 200 -15.35 -3.99 23.15
N VAL A 201 -15.91 -3.69 21.98
CA VAL A 201 -17.31 -4.02 21.66
C VAL A 201 -17.52 -5.53 21.66
N ALA A 202 -16.58 -6.31 21.12
CA ALA A 202 -16.65 -7.76 21.14
C ALA A 202 -16.62 -8.32 22.58
N ALA A 203 -15.81 -7.72 23.45
CA ALA A 203 -15.78 -8.09 24.87
C ALA A 203 -17.11 -7.79 25.56
N ASN A 204 -17.67 -6.58 25.36
CA ASN A 204 -18.96 -6.19 25.94
C ASN A 204 -20.08 -7.13 25.49
N LEU A 205 -20.10 -7.49 24.20
CA LEU A 205 -21.07 -8.43 23.66
C LEU A 205 -20.92 -9.82 24.31
N ALA A 206 -19.71 -10.34 24.43
CA ALA A 206 -19.46 -11.64 25.07
C ALA A 206 -19.87 -11.64 26.56
N ILE A 207 -19.60 -10.56 27.30
CA ILE A 207 -20.06 -10.38 28.69
C ILE A 207 -21.59 -10.42 28.75
N SER A 208 -22.27 -9.71 27.85
CA SER A 208 -23.75 -9.67 27.81
C SER A 208 -24.40 -11.02 27.49
N GLN A 209 -23.63 -11.94 26.90
CA GLN A 209 -24.04 -13.31 26.57
C GLN A 209 -23.60 -14.33 27.66
N GLY A 210 -22.86 -13.90 28.68
CA GLY A 210 -22.31 -14.76 29.72
C GLY A 210 -21.05 -15.54 29.32
N ASP A 211 -20.46 -15.24 28.16
CA ASP A 211 -19.22 -15.86 27.68
C ASP A 211 -17.99 -15.06 28.15
N LEU A 212 -17.60 -15.30 29.41
CA LEU A 212 -16.47 -14.61 30.02
C LEU A 212 -15.12 -14.97 29.37
N ALA A 213 -14.98 -16.17 28.80
CA ALA A 213 -13.74 -16.59 28.16
C ALA A 213 -13.48 -15.75 26.90
N SER A 214 -14.47 -15.66 26.01
CA SER A 214 -14.37 -14.82 24.81
C SER A 214 -14.21 -13.33 25.13
N ALA A 215 -14.80 -12.88 26.25
CA ALA A 215 -14.61 -11.51 26.73
C ALA A 215 -13.16 -11.24 27.14
N ILE A 216 -12.57 -12.10 27.98
CA ILE A 216 -11.18 -11.99 28.40
C ILE A 216 -10.24 -12.02 27.19
N ASP A 217 -10.45 -12.94 26.25
CA ASP A 217 -9.64 -13.03 25.03
C ASP A 217 -9.70 -11.76 24.18
N SER A 218 -10.85 -11.08 24.13
CA SER A 218 -11.00 -9.81 23.40
C SER A 218 -10.34 -8.65 24.15
N LEU A 219 -10.43 -8.63 25.48
CA LEU A 219 -9.74 -7.65 26.30
C LEU A 219 -8.22 -7.80 26.26
N ASP A 220 -7.67 -9.02 26.27
CA ASP A 220 -6.22 -9.25 26.14
C ASP A 220 -5.68 -8.66 24.84
N VAL A 221 -6.39 -8.88 23.72
CA VAL A 221 -6.05 -8.28 22.43
C VAL A 221 -6.10 -6.76 22.49
N ALA A 222 -7.15 -6.18 23.07
CA ALA A 222 -7.28 -4.74 23.24
C ALA A 222 -6.12 -4.14 24.08
N PHE A 223 -5.75 -4.79 25.19
CA PHE A 223 -4.65 -4.33 26.04
C PHE A 223 -3.29 -4.44 25.36
N ARG A 224 -3.03 -5.52 24.61
CA ARG A 224 -1.81 -5.64 23.79
C ARG A 224 -1.70 -4.51 22.78
N LEU A 225 -2.81 -4.10 22.17
CA LEU A 225 -2.83 -2.95 21.25
C LEU A 225 -2.57 -1.62 21.95
N CYS A 226 -3.15 -1.41 23.13
CA CYS A 226 -2.82 -0.22 23.94
C CYS A 226 -1.33 -0.18 24.28
N GLY A 227 -0.73 -1.33 24.62
CA GLY A 227 0.71 -1.44 24.90
C GLY A 227 1.61 -1.21 23.69
N ILE A 228 1.08 -1.31 22.47
CA ILE A 228 1.82 -0.96 21.24
C ILE A 228 1.87 0.56 21.03
N LEU A 229 0.89 1.30 21.58
CA LEU A 229 0.79 2.76 21.44
C LEU A 229 1.47 3.53 22.59
N SER A 230 1.79 2.86 23.70
CA SER A 230 2.49 3.42 24.87
C SER A 230 4.00 3.39 24.71
#